data_AF-A0A448WS13-F1
#
_entry.id   AF-A0A448WS13-F1
#
_cell.length_a   1.000
_cell.length_b   1.000
_cell.length_c   1.000
_cell.angle_alpha   90.00
_cell.angle_beta   90.00
_cell.angle_gamma   90.00
#
_symmetry.space_group_name_H-M   'P 1'
#
loop_
_entity.id
_entity.type
_entity.pdbx_description
1 polymer ?
#
loop_
_entity_poly.entity_id
_entity_poly.type
_entity_poly.pdbx_seq_one_letter_code
_entity_poly.pdbx_strand_id
1 'polypeptide(L)'
;MHLHFFVRPTRRVALDCEFVGVGLDGREDVLARVSLVNQHGQILLDLYVRPKERVVDFRTRVSGIRSSDLRSDGPAVTFEEATSRLAELLKNRILIGHSLTNDFKFNLH
;
A
#
# COMPACT_ATOMS: atom_id res chain seq x y z
N MET A 1 7.11 -33.04 6.00
CA MET A 1 6.05 -32.51 5.11
C MET A 1 5.60 -31.17 5.67
N HIS A 2 6.28 -30.06 5.32
CA HIS A 2 5.87 -28.72 5.75
C HIS A 2 4.67 -28.32 4.88
N LEU A 3 3.45 -28.32 5.45
CA LEU A 3 2.30 -27.70 4.80
C LEU A 3 2.56 -26.18 4.74
N HIS A 4 3.06 -25.69 3.62
CA HIS A 4 2.90 -24.28 3.29
C HIS A 4 1.40 -24.07 3.02
N PHE A 5 0.68 -23.53 4.00
CA PHE A 5 -0.61 -22.90 3.77
C PHE A 5 -0.36 -21.68 2.88
N PHE A 6 -0.35 -21.89 1.56
CA PHE A 6 -0.26 -20.81 0.59
C PHE A 6 -1.55 -20.00 0.69
N VAL A 7 -1.46 -18.78 1.23
CA VAL A 7 -2.57 -17.83 1.18
C VAL A 7 -2.87 -17.56 -0.29
N ARG A 8 -4.12 -17.78 -0.71
CA ARG A 8 -4.52 -17.61 -2.12
C ARG A 8 -5.36 -16.36 -2.30
N PRO A 9 -5.15 -15.61 -3.40
CA PRO A 9 -6.08 -14.57 -3.81
C PRO A 9 -7.45 -15.17 -4.12
N THR A 10 -8.50 -14.51 -3.64
CA THR A 10 -9.89 -14.85 -3.96
C THR A 10 -10.45 -13.93 -5.02
N ARG A 11 -11.65 -14.20 -5.56
CA ARG A 11 -12.28 -13.35 -6.59
C ARG A 11 -12.48 -11.90 -6.13
N ARG A 12 -12.76 -11.72 -4.84
CA ARG A 12 -12.87 -10.41 -4.18
C ARG A 12 -11.64 -10.19 -3.33
N VAL A 13 -11.08 -8.99 -3.39
CA VAL A 13 -9.96 -8.55 -2.57
C VAL A 13 -10.27 -7.15 -2.05
N ALA A 14 -9.78 -6.83 -0.85
CA ALA A 14 -9.94 -5.51 -0.26
C ALA A 14 -8.57 -4.83 -0.16
N LEU A 15 -8.50 -3.56 -0.56
CA LEU A 15 -7.30 -2.74 -0.56
C LEU A 15 -7.51 -1.51 0.33
N ASP A 16 -6.46 -1.17 1.07
CA ASP A 16 -6.39 0.01 1.91
C ASP A 16 -5.00 0.62 1.80
N CYS A 17 -4.95 1.95 1.73
CA CYS A 17 -3.73 2.72 1.51
C CYS A 17 -3.56 3.77 2.62
N GLU A 18 -2.32 3.95 3.05
CA GLU A 18 -1.95 5.00 3.97
C GLU A 18 -1.01 5.99 3.29
N PHE A 19 -1.22 7.27 3.57
CA PHE A 19 -0.54 8.38 2.91
C PHE A 19 0.22 9.25 3.90
N VAL A 20 1.33 9.81 3.43
CA VAL A 20 2.11 10.83 4.12
C VAL A 20 2.09 12.14 3.33
N GLY A 21 2.32 13.25 4.02
CA GLY A 21 2.38 14.58 3.45
C GLY A 21 3.78 14.96 2.97
N VAL A 22 3.88 15.38 1.71
CA VAL A 22 5.07 15.98 1.10
C VAL A 22 4.78 17.40 0.61
N GLY A 23 5.78 18.05 0.02
CA GLY A 23 5.63 19.40 -0.56
C GLY A 23 5.55 20.50 0.51
N LEU A 24 5.12 21.68 0.09
CA LEU A 24 4.96 22.82 1.00
C LEU A 24 3.86 22.52 2.03
N ASP A 25 4.22 22.61 3.31
CA ASP A 25 3.34 22.33 4.45
C ASP A 25 2.73 20.91 4.49
N GLY A 26 3.27 19.93 3.75
CA GLY A 26 2.80 18.53 3.82
C GLY A 26 1.41 18.29 3.22
N ARG A 27 0.95 19.18 2.34
CA ARG A 27 -0.41 19.14 1.76
C ARG A 27 -0.58 18.14 0.63
N GLU A 28 0.52 17.68 0.04
CA GLU A 28 0.49 16.71 -1.05
C GLU A 28 0.54 15.29 -0.49
N ASP A 29 -0.43 14.45 -0.88
CA ASP A 29 -0.53 13.07 -0.42
C ASP A 29 0.37 12.16 -1.25
N VAL A 30 1.25 11.40 -0.59
CA VAL A 30 2.08 10.36 -1.22
C VAL A 30 1.88 9.03 -0.50
N LEU A 31 1.70 7.95 -1.28
CA LEU A 31 1.52 6.59 -0.77
C LEU A 31 2.72 6.17 0.09
N ALA A 32 2.43 5.69 1.30
CA ALA A 32 3.44 5.23 2.25
C ALA A 32 3.23 3.79 2.70
N ARG A 33 2.01 3.27 2.63
CA ARG A 33 1.75 1.84 2.83
C ARG A 33 0.53 1.41 2.02
N VAL A 34 0.55 0.17 1.57
CA VAL A 34 -0.59 -0.47 0.91
C VAL A 34 -0.78 -1.88 1.45
N SER A 35 -2.00 -2.20 1.82
CA SER A 35 -2.44 -3.50 2.30
C SER A 35 -3.50 -4.08 1.37
N LEU A 36 -3.39 -5.38 1.07
CA LEU A 36 -4.35 -6.14 0.30
C LEU A 36 -4.70 -7.43 1.03
N VAL A 37 -5.99 -7.68 1.23
CA VAL A 37 -6.50 -8.91 1.84
C VAL A 37 -7.46 -9.63 0.91
N ASN A 38 -7.55 -10.94 1.05
CA ASN A 38 -8.58 -11.74 0.38
C ASN A 38 -9.92 -11.66 1.14
N GLN A 39 -10.98 -12.28 0.60
CA GLN A 39 -12.33 -12.26 1.20
C GLN A 39 -12.42 -12.91 2.58
N HIS A 40 -11.40 -13.67 2.99
CA HIS A 40 -11.30 -14.30 4.30
C HIS A 40 -10.47 -13.45 5.28
N GLY A 41 -10.08 -12.24 4.89
CA GLY A 41 -9.23 -11.35 5.69
C GLY A 41 -7.77 -11.77 5.74
N GLN A 42 -7.34 -12.74 4.92
CA GLN A 42 -5.93 -13.15 4.89
C GLN A 42 -5.12 -12.16 4.07
N ILE A 43 -3.97 -11.75 4.62
CA ILE A 43 -3.06 -10.79 3.98
C ILE A 43 -2.44 -11.42 2.74
N LEU A 44 -2.67 -10.79 1.58
CA LEU A 44 -2.03 -11.10 0.31
C LEU A 44 -0.79 -10.25 0.09
N LEU A 45 -0.83 -8.99 0.55
CA LEU A 45 0.25 -8.02 0.40
C LEU A 45 0.13 -6.98 1.52
N ASP A 46 1.24 -6.62 2.13
CA ASP A 46 1.34 -5.50 3.08
C ASP A 46 2.74 -4.91 2.93
N LEU A 47 2.83 -3.74 2.30
CA LEU A 47 4.10 -3.13 1.91
C LEU A 47 4.15 -1.67 2.34
N TYR A 48 5.28 -1.28 2.94
CA TYR A 48 5.66 0.13 3.01
C TYR A 48 6.22 0.58 1.66
N VAL A 49 5.90 1.81 1.26
CA VAL A 49 6.30 2.39 -0.02
C VAL A 49 7.13 3.63 0.24
N ARG A 50 8.34 3.66 -0.31
CA ARG A 50 9.28 4.77 -0.10
C ARG A 50 8.91 5.97 -0.99
N PRO A 51 8.57 7.14 -0.41
CA PRO A 51 8.38 8.38 -1.17
C PRO A 51 9.69 8.81 -1.85
N LYS A 52 9.59 9.45 -3.02
CA LYS A 52 10.77 10.03 -3.70
C LYS A 52 11.11 11.39 -3.10
N GLU A 53 10.10 12.11 -2.66
CA GLU A 53 10.16 13.42 -2.04
C GLU A 53 10.40 13.31 -0.53
N ARG A 54 10.92 14.39 0.07
CA ARG A 54 11.07 14.48 1.51
C ARG A 54 9.68 14.53 2.16
N VAL A 55 9.42 13.58 3.05
CA VAL A 55 8.23 13.59 3.91
C VAL A 55 8.34 14.75 4.90
N VAL A 56 7.30 15.59 4.93
CA VAL A 56 7.18 16.74 5.83
C VAL A 56 6.20 16.44 6.97
N ASP A 57 5.15 15.67 6.71
CA ASP A 57 4.20 15.21 7.72
C ASP A 57 3.91 13.72 7.55
N PHE A 58 4.26 12.90 8.54
CA PHE A 58 3.99 11.46 8.51
C PHE A 58 2.53 11.11 8.81
N ARG A 59 1.78 12.04 9.40
CA ARG A 59 0.38 11.83 9.80
C ARG A 59 0.20 10.60 10.70
N THR A 60 1.23 10.26 11.48
CA THR A 60 1.35 9.00 12.23
C THR A 60 0.15 8.71 13.12
N ARG A 61 -0.54 9.74 13.63
CA ARG A 61 -1.75 9.57 14.45
C ARG A 61 -2.88 8.86 13.70
N VAL A 62 -2.99 9.05 12.39
CA VAL A 62 -4.00 8.41 11.54
C VAL A 62 -3.41 7.26 10.73
N SER A 63 -2.21 7.43 10.16
CA SER A 63 -1.60 6.47 9.23
C SER A 63 -0.80 5.36 9.91
N GLY A 64 -0.39 5.57 11.16
CA GLY A 64 0.54 4.69 11.88
C GLY A 64 1.99 4.70 11.34
N ILE A 65 2.27 5.39 10.23
CA ILE A 65 3.58 5.39 9.56
C ILE A 65 4.61 6.15 10.39
N ARG A 66 5.80 5.57 10.55
CA ARG A 66 6.98 6.18 11.16
C ARG A 66 8.08 6.40 10.13
N SER A 67 8.99 7.30 10.44
CA SER A 67 10.17 7.55 9.60
C SER A 67 11.04 6.30 9.41
N SER A 68 11.10 5.41 10.41
CA SER A 68 11.81 4.13 10.34
C SER A 68 11.25 3.19 9.28
N ASP A 69 9.95 3.26 9.01
CA ASP A 69 9.27 2.35 8.09
C ASP A 69 9.60 2.68 6.63
N LEU A 70 9.97 3.94 6.34
CA LEU A 70 10.21 4.46 4.98
C LEU A 70 11.70 4.64 4.64
N ARG A 71 12.62 4.20 5.51
CA ARG A 71 14.06 4.37 5.29
C ARG A 71 14.53 3.54 4.08
N SER A 72 15.56 4.03 3.39
CA SER A 72 16.14 3.33 2.24
C SER A 72 16.81 1.99 2.60
N ASP A 73 17.24 1.83 3.84
CA ASP A 73 17.79 0.59 4.42
C ASP A 73 16.73 -0.20 5.22
N GLY A 74 15.47 0.22 5.17
CA GLY A 74 14.35 -0.34 5.92
C GLY A 74 13.47 -1.27 5.09
N PRO A 75 12.23 -1.53 5.55
CA PRO A 75 11.31 -2.49 4.92
C PRO A 75 10.59 -1.93 3.67
N ALA A 76 10.72 -0.64 3.37
CA ALA A 76 10.00 -0.01 2.27
C ALA A 76 10.54 -0.39 0.89
N VAL A 77 9.63 -0.71 -0.01
CA VAL A 77 9.92 -0.95 -1.44
C VAL A 77 9.74 0.34 -2.25
N THR A 78 10.14 0.33 -3.52
CA THR A 78 9.84 1.44 -4.42
C THR A 78 8.36 1.44 -4.81
N PHE A 79 7.88 2.60 -5.25
CA PHE A 79 6.52 2.75 -5.76
C PHE A 79 6.26 1.82 -6.96
N GLU A 80 7.24 1.69 -7.85
CA GLU A 80 7.16 0.83 -9.03
C GLU A 80 7.05 -0.65 -8.65
N GLU A 81 7.80 -1.08 -7.64
CA GLU A 81 7.74 -2.45 -7.14
C GLU A 81 6.40 -2.76 -6.45
N ALA A 82 5.91 -1.86 -5.59
CA ALA A 82 4.60 -2.00 -4.96
C ALA A 82 3.48 -2.09 -6.00
N THR A 83 3.50 -1.20 -6.99
CA THR A 83 2.55 -1.15 -8.10
C THR A 83 2.55 -2.44 -8.93
N SER A 84 3.74 -2.94 -9.29
CA SER A 84 3.87 -4.18 -10.06
C SER A 84 3.28 -5.39 -9.32
N ARG A 85 3.59 -5.52 -8.01
CA ARG A 85 3.06 -6.61 -7.17
C ARG A 85 1.55 -6.52 -6.98
N LEU A 86 1.02 -5.31 -6.79
CA LEU A 86 -0.42 -5.06 -6.69
C LEU A 86 -1.13 -5.40 -8.00
N ALA A 87 -0.62 -4.95 -9.15
CA ALA A 87 -1.24 -5.19 -10.46
C ALA A 87 -1.46 -6.69 -10.73
N GLU A 88 -0.48 -7.54 -10.39
CA GLU A 88 -0.61 -8.99 -10.53
C GLU A 88 -1.69 -9.58 -9.62
N LEU A 89 -1.82 -9.10 -8.39
CA LEU A 89 -2.83 -9.58 -7.43
C LEU A 89 -4.25 -9.08 -7.75
N LEU A 90 -4.37 -7.90 -8.38
CA LEU A 90 -5.64 -7.29 -8.77
C LEU A 90 -6.17 -7.82 -10.10
N LYS A 91 -5.32 -8.41 -10.95
CA LYS A 91 -5.70 -8.90 -12.29
C LYS A 91 -6.90 -9.85 -12.24
N ASN A 92 -7.95 -9.52 -12.98
CA ASN A 92 -9.22 -10.27 -13.03
C ASN A 92 -9.89 -10.45 -11.66
N ARG A 93 -9.75 -9.49 -10.73
CA ARG A 93 -10.39 -9.50 -9.41
C ARG A 93 -11.33 -8.31 -9.22
N ILE A 94 -12.29 -8.48 -8.32
CA ILE A 94 -13.17 -7.41 -7.86
C ILE A 94 -12.49 -6.76 -6.66
N LEU A 95 -12.13 -5.49 -6.82
CA LEU A 95 -11.56 -4.68 -5.74
C LEU A 95 -12.67 -4.07 -4.88
N ILE A 96 -12.50 -4.15 -3.57
CA ILE A 96 -13.36 -3.55 -2.55
C ILE A 96 -12.51 -2.57 -1.75
N GLY A 97 -13.04 -1.39 -1.44
CA GLY A 97 -12.37 -0.41 -0.60
C GLY A 97 -13.32 0.72 -0.25
N HIS A 98 -12.99 1.51 0.77
CA HIS A 98 -13.75 2.68 1.13
C HIS A 98 -13.18 3.89 0.38
N SER A 99 -13.94 4.45 -0.56
CA SER A 99 -13.50 5.63 -1.35
C SER A 99 -12.26 5.40 -2.24
N LEU A 100 -12.28 4.29 -2.99
CA LEU A 100 -11.26 3.90 -3.99
C LEU A 100 -10.79 5.06 -4.89
N THR A 101 -11.63 6.06 -5.15
CA THR A 101 -11.28 7.27 -5.92
C THR A 101 -10.12 8.08 -5.33
N ASN A 102 -9.92 8.06 -4.00
CA ASN A 102 -8.75 8.68 -3.36
C ASN A 102 -7.52 7.77 -3.43
N ASP A 103 -7.70 6.45 -3.32
CA ASP A 103 -6.64 5.46 -3.43
C ASP A 103 -6.07 5.33 -4.86
N PHE A 104 -6.92 5.56 -5.87
CA PHE A 104 -6.59 5.53 -7.30
C PHE A 104 -6.17 6.89 -7.86
N LYS A 105 -5.90 7.92 -7.05
CA LYS A 105 -5.27 9.16 -7.58
C LYS A 105 -3.88 8.89 -8.18
N PHE A 106 -3.30 7.74 -7.87
CA PHE A 106 -2.12 7.18 -8.54
C PHE A 106 -2.60 6.34 -9.72
N ASN A 107 -2.42 6.85 -10.95
CA ASN A 107 -2.78 6.15 -12.18
C ASN A 107 -2.09 4.77 -12.25
N LEU A 108 -2.84 3.72 -11.96
CA LEU A 108 -2.50 2.34 -12.28
C LEU A 108 -2.95 2.06 -13.73
N HIS A 109 -2.25 2.64 -14.69
CA HIS A 109 -2.38 2.32 -16.12
C HIS A 109 -1.11 1.63 -16.62
#